data_AF-A0A2V9P5Q2-F1
#
_entry.id   AF-A0A2V9P5Q2-F1
#
_cell.length_a   1.000
_cell.length_b   1.000
_cell.length_c   1.000
_cell.angle_alpha   90.00
_cell.angle_beta   90.00
_cell.angle_gamma   90.00
#
_symmetry.space_group_name_H-M   'P 1'
#
loop_
_entity.id
_entity.type
_entity.pdbx_description
1 polymer ?
#
loop_
_entity_poly.entity_id
_entity_poly.type
_entity_poly.pdbx_seq_one_letter_code
_entity_poly.pdbx_strand_id
1 'polypeptide(L)'
;MKYVRLYGPNHRRTTTQFEVAWNELIQAIPEGKGGVVLGVSNDRLLLDGVAVESGHAERGFAQLLTASGLASIQFSNEVTREEFEKLVRAFAFNGSRAEELANEIRRSFPEGKSNIRVNEIKFVASDPATANVTAAAQLAAQSLGPEFKEWLNDPSKLVQLIAAAEGAQGPAKASDSAQMPLPAMSEGPISWAELPFLLNHKETIQALKLLTRFGELGAHPTPKPELIGVELHHSDEKIKGSVLSLLDELSKLPATQKMDRPILMRAAEQMAIRYALERFESGDVKVNAVRELLEQMSHQMSGLRNILKLQEEKLTHAGLLVESHADILDRQFWAELPESSKKKALLSEDAACVPARNVRQYVELLLKRSDRETASEILRNYASAVTSKDADYRLRVATGLTQIADLYSIVGGTVLGETAQTLGDAIAKESDPEIEPLLGAAFVRLSTEA
;
A
#
# COMPACT_ATOMS: atom_id res chain seq x y z
N MET A 1 23.27 17.63 -29.64
CA MET A 1 22.28 16.63 -30.11
C MET A 1 21.17 17.23 -30.98
N LYS A 2 20.37 18.19 -30.50
CA LYS A 2 19.28 18.83 -31.29
C LYS A 2 19.74 19.38 -32.65
N TYR A 3 20.86 20.10 -32.69
CA TYR A 3 21.43 20.64 -33.94
C TYR A 3 21.88 19.55 -34.92
N VAL A 4 22.43 18.44 -34.42
CA VAL A 4 22.83 17.28 -35.25
C VAL A 4 21.61 16.66 -35.92
N ARG A 5 20.48 16.53 -35.19
CA ARG A 5 19.21 16.00 -35.74
C ARG A 5 18.59 16.94 -36.79
N LEU A 6 18.66 18.26 -36.57
CA LEU A 6 18.00 19.25 -37.43
C LEU A 6 18.81 19.61 -38.68
N TYR A 7 20.14 19.72 -38.57
CA TYR A 7 20.99 20.25 -39.63
C TYR A 7 22.05 19.26 -40.12
N GLY A 8 22.20 18.11 -39.45
CA GLY A 8 23.28 17.17 -39.70
C GLY A 8 24.59 17.53 -38.99
N PRO A 9 25.55 16.58 -38.92
CA PRO A 9 26.78 16.74 -38.15
C PRO A 9 27.79 17.73 -38.77
N ASN A 10 27.79 17.88 -40.10
CA ASN A 10 28.76 18.70 -40.83
C ASN A 10 28.28 20.15 -41.05
N HIS A 11 27.09 20.51 -40.55
CA HIS A 11 26.55 21.84 -40.75
C HIS A 11 27.24 22.86 -39.84
N ARG A 12 27.57 24.06 -40.37
CA ARG A 12 28.32 25.10 -39.67
C ARG A 12 27.81 25.39 -38.25
N ARG A 13 26.49 25.50 -38.06
CA ARG A 13 25.89 25.71 -36.72
C ARG A 13 26.11 24.53 -35.76
N THR A 14 26.06 23.30 -36.27
CA THR A 14 26.32 22.09 -35.49
C THR A 14 27.78 22.03 -35.07
N THR A 15 28.70 22.32 -36.00
CA THR A 15 30.14 22.36 -35.73
C THR A 15 30.48 23.45 -34.71
N THR A 16 29.93 24.66 -34.84
CA THR A 16 30.16 25.74 -33.86
C THR A 16 29.66 25.36 -32.47
N GLN A 17 28.45 24.78 -32.34
CA GLN A 17 27.94 24.36 -31.04
C GLN A 17 28.74 23.18 -30.46
N PHE A 18 29.23 22.29 -31.32
CA PHE A 18 30.08 21.18 -30.89
C PHE A 18 31.40 21.67 -30.30
N GLU A 19 32.05 22.68 -30.91
CA GLU A 19 33.26 23.29 -30.34
C GLU A 19 33.03 23.90 -28.97
N VAL A 20 31.91 24.62 -28.78
CA VAL A 20 31.56 25.19 -27.47
C VAL A 20 31.40 24.08 -26.43
N ALA A 21 30.60 23.06 -26.73
CA ALA A 21 30.36 21.94 -25.82
C ALA A 21 31.65 21.14 -25.51
N TRP A 22 32.53 20.99 -26.50
CA TRP A 22 33.83 20.32 -26.33
C TRP A 22 34.75 21.11 -25.38
N ASN A 23 34.85 22.42 -25.59
CA ASN A 23 35.68 23.27 -24.73
C ASN A 23 35.15 23.32 -23.29
N GLU A 24 33.83 23.38 -23.11
CA GLU A 24 33.19 23.33 -21.79
C GLU A 24 33.43 21.98 -21.09
N LEU A 25 33.36 20.86 -21.81
CA LEU A 25 33.66 19.54 -21.25
C LEU A 25 35.10 19.46 -20.76
N ILE A 26 36.07 19.90 -21.57
CA ILE A 26 37.49 19.88 -21.19
C ILE A 26 37.77 20.80 -19.99
N GLN A 27 37.12 21.96 -19.93
CA GLN A 27 37.22 22.86 -18.77
C GLN A 27 36.58 22.28 -17.50
N ALA A 28 35.53 21.47 -17.64
CA ALA A 28 34.85 20.83 -16.53
C ALA A 28 35.60 19.62 -15.96
N ILE A 29 36.55 19.04 -16.70
CA ILE A 29 37.37 17.92 -16.23
C ILE A 29 38.51 18.46 -15.35
N PRO A 30 38.53 18.14 -14.04
CA PRO A 30 39.56 18.68 -13.16
C PRO A 30 40.94 18.08 -13.46
N GLU A 31 41.97 18.93 -13.52
CA GLU A 31 43.36 18.48 -13.60
C GLU A 31 43.70 17.63 -12.36
N GLY A 32 44.06 16.35 -12.56
CA GLY A 32 44.52 15.45 -11.49
C GLY A 32 43.46 14.63 -10.74
N LYS A 33 42.15 14.75 -11.01
CA LYS A 33 41.09 13.98 -10.31
C LYS A 33 40.52 12.75 -11.05
N GLY A 34 41.08 12.38 -12.20
CA GLY A 34 40.74 11.12 -12.88
C GLY A 34 39.44 11.12 -13.71
N GLY A 35 38.76 12.27 -13.85
CA GLY A 35 37.64 12.46 -14.76
C GLY A 35 36.47 13.24 -14.16
N VAL A 36 35.39 13.37 -14.95
CA VAL A 36 34.08 13.91 -14.51
C VAL A 36 32.98 12.89 -14.80
N VAL A 37 32.04 12.73 -13.88
CA VAL A 37 30.92 11.78 -13.98
C VAL A 37 29.62 12.55 -14.15
N LEU A 38 28.94 12.30 -15.27
CA LEU A 38 27.57 12.75 -15.51
C LEU A 38 26.61 11.61 -15.19
N GLY A 39 25.96 11.67 -14.03
CA GLY A 39 24.99 10.70 -13.55
C GLY A 39 23.54 11.15 -13.69
N VAL A 40 22.62 10.21 -13.48
CA VAL A 40 21.18 10.47 -13.43
C VAL A 40 20.59 9.92 -12.16
N SER A 41 19.70 10.70 -11.54
CA SER A 41 18.85 10.24 -10.44
C SER A 41 17.44 10.76 -10.67
N ASN A 42 16.49 9.83 -10.87
CA ASN A 42 15.13 10.11 -11.30
C ASN A 42 15.13 11.01 -12.56
N ASP A 43 14.67 12.26 -12.42
CA ASP A 43 14.50 13.21 -13.51
C ASP A 43 15.60 14.28 -13.53
N ARG A 44 16.66 14.13 -12.72
CA ARG A 44 17.72 15.13 -12.54
C ARG A 44 19.08 14.62 -13.01
N LEU A 45 19.82 15.51 -13.64
CA LEU A 45 21.23 15.30 -13.99
C LEU A 45 22.11 15.64 -12.79
N LEU A 46 23.09 14.78 -12.53
CA LEU A 46 24.10 14.95 -11.49
C LEU A 46 25.47 15.09 -12.17
N LEU A 47 26.24 16.11 -11.83
CA LEU A 47 27.64 16.24 -12.20
C LEU A 47 28.48 15.98 -10.96
N ASP A 48 29.27 14.89 -10.96
CA ASP A 48 30.02 14.40 -9.79
C ASP A 48 29.17 14.28 -8.52
N GLY A 49 27.90 13.87 -8.69
CA GLY A 49 26.94 13.73 -7.60
C GLY A 49 26.24 15.02 -7.17
N VAL A 50 26.60 16.18 -7.73
CA VAL A 50 25.94 17.46 -7.49
C VAL A 50 24.83 17.68 -8.53
N ALA A 51 23.62 17.99 -8.08
CA ALA A 51 22.50 18.24 -8.99
C ALA A 51 22.72 19.52 -9.81
N VAL A 52 22.58 19.40 -11.12
CA VAL A 52 22.67 20.55 -12.05
C VAL A 52 21.29 21.23 -12.15
N GLU A 53 21.27 22.56 -12.30
CA GLU A 53 20.04 23.33 -12.50
C GLU A 53 19.23 22.76 -13.67
N SER A 54 17.98 22.39 -13.40
CA SER A 54 17.21 21.46 -14.23
C SER A 54 16.20 22.18 -15.13
N GLY A 55 16.66 22.65 -16.28
CA GLY A 55 15.80 23.12 -17.36
C GLY A 55 15.07 21.99 -18.10
N HIS A 56 14.27 22.34 -19.11
CA HIS A 56 13.53 21.37 -19.91
C HIS A 56 14.44 20.44 -20.73
N ALA A 57 15.61 20.92 -21.15
CA ALA A 57 16.56 20.13 -21.93
C ALA A 57 17.28 19.09 -21.07
N GLU A 58 17.63 19.47 -19.85
CA GLU A 58 18.35 18.65 -18.86
C GLU A 58 17.45 17.52 -18.37
N ARG A 59 16.18 17.79 -18.07
CA ARG A 59 15.20 16.76 -17.70
C ARG A 59 14.94 15.78 -18.84
N GLY A 60 14.78 16.29 -20.07
CA GLY A 60 14.61 15.43 -21.24
C GLY A 60 15.82 14.54 -21.49
N PHE A 61 17.02 15.02 -21.19
CA PHE A 61 18.25 14.23 -21.29
C PHE A 61 18.36 13.18 -20.16
N ALA A 62 18.00 13.52 -18.92
CA ALA A 62 17.96 12.59 -17.79
C ALA A 62 16.95 11.44 -18.03
N GLN A 63 15.77 11.77 -18.56
CA GLN A 63 14.76 10.78 -18.94
C GLN A 63 15.26 9.86 -20.05
N LEU A 64 15.98 10.40 -21.03
CA LEU A 64 16.56 9.62 -22.12
C LEU A 64 17.62 8.63 -21.60
N LEU A 65 18.52 9.07 -20.73
CA LEU A 65 19.54 8.21 -20.11
C LEU A 65 18.89 7.08 -19.30
N THR A 66 17.90 7.41 -18.46
CA THR A 66 17.13 6.44 -17.66
C THR A 66 16.40 5.43 -18.54
N ALA A 67 15.71 5.89 -19.58
CA ALA A 67 15.00 5.03 -20.52
C ALA A 67 15.96 4.07 -21.24
N SER A 68 17.18 4.53 -21.56
CA SER A 68 18.23 3.70 -22.18
C SER A 68 19.00 2.81 -21.21
N GLY A 69 18.62 2.76 -19.94
CA GLY A 69 19.27 1.91 -18.94
C GLY A 69 20.69 2.37 -18.56
N LEU A 70 21.02 3.64 -18.77
CA LEU A 70 22.33 4.22 -18.49
C LEU A 70 22.28 4.95 -17.13
N ALA A 71 23.18 4.57 -16.22
CA ALA A 71 23.27 5.16 -14.89
C ALA A 71 24.17 6.41 -14.87
N SER A 72 25.31 6.34 -15.56
CA SER A 72 26.23 7.47 -15.68
C SER A 72 27.16 7.37 -16.89
N ILE A 73 27.66 8.52 -17.32
CA ILE A 73 28.72 8.66 -18.33
C ILE A 73 29.91 9.30 -17.64
N GLN A 74 31.03 8.58 -17.59
CA GLN A 74 32.29 9.06 -17.06
C GLN A 74 33.22 9.46 -18.21
N PHE A 75 33.73 10.68 -18.15
CA PHE A 75 34.74 11.20 -19.07
C PHE A 75 36.09 11.22 -18.36
N SER A 76 37.10 10.55 -18.91
CA SER A 76 38.47 10.59 -18.37
C SER A 76 39.22 11.84 -18.83
N ASN A 77 40.37 12.12 -18.21
CA ASN A 77 41.25 13.23 -18.58
C ASN A 77 41.91 13.06 -19.97
N GLU A 78 41.80 11.87 -20.57
CA GLU A 78 42.36 11.55 -21.89
C GLU A 78 41.28 11.49 -22.97
N VAL A 79 40.05 11.93 -22.69
CA VAL A 79 38.97 11.93 -23.67
C VAL A 79 39.38 12.70 -24.93
N THR A 80 39.16 12.07 -26.09
CA THR A 80 39.49 12.68 -27.38
C THR A 80 38.26 13.29 -28.04
N ARG A 81 38.49 14.28 -28.92
CA ARG A 81 37.43 14.94 -29.67
C ARG A 81 36.63 13.95 -30.53
N GLU A 82 37.30 12.95 -31.09
CA GLU A 82 36.70 11.90 -31.92
C GLU A 82 35.76 10.99 -31.11
N GLU A 83 36.13 10.64 -29.88
CA GLU A 83 35.27 9.87 -28.97
C GLU A 83 34.03 10.67 -28.57
N PHE A 84 34.19 11.96 -28.26
CA PHE A 84 33.07 12.83 -27.94
C PHE A 84 32.13 13.02 -29.14
N GLU A 85 32.67 13.13 -30.35
CA GLU A 85 31.85 13.20 -31.57
C GLU A 85 31.04 11.90 -31.77
N LYS A 86 31.66 10.74 -31.58
CA LYS A 86 30.97 9.43 -31.62
C LYS A 86 29.84 9.36 -30.60
N LEU A 87 30.07 9.84 -29.37
CA LEU A 87 29.05 9.89 -28.33
C LEU A 87 27.86 10.76 -28.76
N VAL A 88 28.14 11.99 -29.21
CA VAL A 88 27.10 12.93 -29.64
C VAL A 88 26.28 12.37 -30.81
N ARG A 89 26.92 11.66 -31.76
CA ARG A 89 26.24 10.99 -32.88
C ARG A 89 25.36 9.84 -32.41
N ALA A 90 25.84 8.99 -31.50
CA ALA A 90 25.06 7.88 -30.96
C ALA A 90 23.74 8.37 -30.33
N PHE A 91 23.82 9.40 -29.49
CA PHE A 91 22.63 10.00 -28.88
C PHE A 91 21.75 10.78 -29.88
N ALA A 92 22.35 11.44 -30.88
CA ALA A 92 21.59 12.18 -31.87
C ALA A 92 20.77 11.26 -32.78
N PHE A 93 21.31 10.11 -33.22
CA PHE A 93 20.61 9.25 -34.18
C PHE A 93 19.80 8.13 -33.51
N ASN A 94 20.21 7.64 -32.34
CA ASN A 94 19.55 6.51 -31.68
C ASN A 94 18.74 6.92 -30.43
N GLY A 95 18.84 8.17 -29.97
CA GLY A 95 18.13 8.66 -28.79
C GLY A 95 16.63 8.90 -28.97
N SER A 96 15.96 8.19 -29.88
CA SER A 96 14.49 8.10 -29.96
C SER A 96 13.98 6.69 -29.63
N ARG A 97 14.89 5.68 -29.63
CA ARG A 97 14.62 4.29 -29.28
C ARG A 97 15.67 3.83 -28.28
N ALA A 98 15.25 3.74 -27.02
CA ALA A 98 16.14 3.55 -25.88
C ALA A 98 17.00 2.28 -25.96
N GLU A 99 16.44 1.17 -26.48
CA GLU A 99 17.16 -0.10 -26.66
C GLU A 99 18.23 -0.04 -27.77
N GLU A 100 17.95 0.69 -28.86
CA GLU A 100 18.92 0.88 -29.95
C GLU A 100 20.10 1.74 -29.51
N LEU A 101 19.83 2.76 -28.66
CA LEU A 101 20.86 3.61 -28.08
C LEU A 101 21.82 2.83 -27.18
N ALA A 102 21.30 1.98 -26.29
CA ALA A 102 22.12 1.16 -25.40
C ALA A 102 23.05 0.23 -26.20
N ASN A 103 22.51 -0.45 -27.22
CA ASN A 103 23.28 -1.31 -28.10
C ASN A 103 24.37 -0.57 -28.88
N GLU A 104 24.09 0.64 -29.37
CA GLU A 104 25.08 1.45 -30.08
C GLU A 104 26.19 1.96 -29.15
N ILE A 105 25.84 2.33 -27.92
CA ILE A 105 26.82 2.78 -26.93
C ILE A 105 27.76 1.63 -26.54
N ARG A 106 27.24 0.40 -26.34
CA ARG A 106 28.06 -0.80 -26.11
C ARG A 106 29.04 -1.08 -27.24
N ARG A 107 28.60 -0.89 -28.49
CA ARG A 107 29.44 -1.09 -29.68
C ARG A 107 30.50 0.00 -29.82
N SER A 108 30.15 1.24 -29.48
CA SER A 108 31.02 2.41 -29.65
C SER A 108 32.03 2.58 -28.51
N PHE A 109 31.68 2.13 -27.29
CA PHE A 109 32.45 2.34 -26.06
C PHE A 109 32.54 1.03 -25.23
N PRO A 110 33.27 0.01 -25.72
CA PRO A 110 33.44 -1.25 -24.98
C PRO A 110 34.25 -1.08 -23.69
N GLU A 111 33.87 -1.82 -22.63
CA GLU A 111 34.50 -1.74 -21.29
C GLU A 111 36.03 -1.87 -21.37
N GLY A 112 36.74 -0.87 -20.82
CA GLY A 112 38.19 -0.88 -20.64
C GLY A 112 39.05 -0.42 -21.81
N LYS A 113 38.46 -0.01 -22.95
CA LYS A 113 39.23 0.44 -24.14
C LYS A 113 38.98 1.89 -24.58
N SER A 114 37.98 2.57 -24.03
CA SER A 114 37.64 3.96 -24.36
C SER A 114 37.86 4.90 -23.18
N ASN A 115 38.16 6.15 -23.49
CA ASN A 115 38.33 7.23 -22.50
C ASN A 115 36.98 7.81 -22.04
N ILE A 116 35.90 7.43 -22.72
CA ILE A 116 34.52 7.59 -22.27
C ILE A 116 34.04 6.23 -21.77
N ARG A 117 33.67 6.16 -20.49
CA ARG A 117 33.08 4.96 -19.89
C ARG A 117 31.60 5.21 -19.64
N VAL A 118 30.75 4.38 -20.21
CA VAL A 118 29.32 4.45 -19.93
C VAL A 118 28.97 3.35 -18.95
N ASN A 119 28.56 3.75 -17.76
CA ASN A 119 28.07 2.83 -16.75
C ASN A 119 26.59 2.61 -17.01
N GLU A 120 26.28 1.44 -17.53
CA GLU A 120 24.93 0.94 -17.58
C GLU A 120 24.47 0.59 -16.17
N ILE A 121 23.16 0.48 -15.98
CA ILE A 121 22.59 -0.15 -14.79
C ILE A 121 22.93 -1.64 -14.88
N LYS A 122 24.17 -1.99 -14.54
CA LYS A 122 24.63 -3.35 -14.33
C LYS A 122 24.14 -3.72 -12.95
N PHE A 123 23.10 -4.54 -12.89
CA PHE A 123 22.72 -5.19 -11.64
C PHE A 123 23.91 -6.07 -11.21
N VAL A 124 24.71 -5.54 -10.28
CA VAL A 124 25.71 -6.34 -9.59
C VAL A 124 24.94 -7.32 -8.73
N ALA A 125 24.96 -8.59 -9.13
CA ALA A 125 24.56 -9.69 -8.27
C ALA A 125 25.31 -9.52 -6.95
N SER A 126 24.57 -9.28 -5.89
CA SER A 126 25.10 -9.26 -4.54
C SER A 126 25.51 -10.68 -4.18
N ASP A 127 26.82 -10.85 -3.93
CA ASP A 127 27.47 -11.94 -3.20
C ASP A 127 27.35 -13.38 -3.77
N PRO A 128 28.44 -14.19 -3.80
CA PRO A 128 28.41 -15.59 -4.29
C PRO A 128 27.51 -16.53 -3.48
N ALA A 129 26.88 -16.07 -2.40
CA ALA A 129 25.88 -16.82 -1.64
C ALA A 129 24.56 -17.00 -2.40
N THR A 130 24.29 -16.18 -3.43
CA THR A 130 23.06 -16.24 -4.24
C THR A 130 23.17 -17.13 -5.49
N ALA A 131 24.30 -17.80 -5.71
CA ALA A 131 24.51 -18.67 -6.88
C ALA A 131 23.56 -19.89 -6.97
N ASN A 132 22.75 -20.13 -5.93
CA ASN A 132 21.79 -21.22 -5.91
C ASN A 132 20.43 -20.89 -6.52
N VAL A 133 20.10 -19.64 -6.92
CA VAL A 133 18.79 -19.33 -7.55
C VAL A 133 18.62 -20.16 -8.83
N THR A 134 17.93 -21.30 -8.69
CA THR A 134 17.96 -22.40 -9.64
C THR A 134 17.08 -22.11 -10.85
N ALA A 135 17.36 -22.79 -11.97
CA ALA A 135 16.68 -22.69 -13.26
C ALA A 135 15.14 -22.63 -13.23
N ALA A 136 14.49 -23.07 -12.16
CA ALA A 136 13.05 -22.93 -11.95
C ALA A 136 12.58 -21.46 -11.81
N ALA A 137 13.35 -20.59 -11.16
CA ALA A 137 13.01 -19.17 -11.02
C ALA A 137 13.16 -18.42 -12.36
N GLN A 138 14.18 -18.80 -13.15
CA GLN A 138 14.37 -18.32 -14.52
C GLN A 138 13.31 -18.87 -15.49
N LEU A 139 12.87 -20.12 -15.33
CA LEU A 139 11.77 -20.69 -16.12
C LEU A 139 10.44 -20.02 -15.78
N ALA A 140 10.18 -19.73 -14.50
CA ALA A 140 9.05 -18.91 -14.09
C ALA A 140 9.15 -17.52 -14.74
N ALA A 141 10.25 -16.80 -14.57
CA ALA A 141 10.45 -15.45 -15.13
C ALA A 141 10.36 -15.38 -16.66
N GLN A 142 10.79 -16.42 -17.39
CA GLN A 142 10.70 -16.47 -18.86
C GLN A 142 9.28 -16.80 -19.36
N SER A 143 8.46 -17.48 -18.55
CA SER A 143 7.05 -17.74 -18.85
C SER A 143 6.11 -16.59 -18.45
N LEU A 144 6.59 -15.71 -17.58
CA LEU A 144 5.82 -14.66 -16.91
C LEU A 144 5.86 -13.33 -17.67
N GLY A 145 5.21 -13.32 -18.85
CA GLY A 145 4.89 -12.09 -19.57
C GLY A 145 3.70 -11.35 -18.94
N PRO A 146 2.73 -10.82 -19.73
CA PRO A 146 1.56 -10.09 -19.23
C PRO A 146 0.71 -10.86 -18.20
N GLU A 147 0.86 -12.18 -18.12
CA GLU A 147 0.20 -13.07 -17.17
C GLU A 147 0.63 -12.86 -15.70
N PHE A 148 1.80 -12.27 -15.43
CA PHE A 148 2.26 -12.02 -14.05
C PHE A 148 1.28 -11.16 -13.25
N LYS A 149 0.66 -10.17 -13.92
CA LYS A 149 -0.34 -9.30 -13.31
C LYS A 149 -1.63 -10.06 -12.99
N GLU A 150 -1.98 -11.06 -13.79
CA GLU A 150 -3.11 -11.96 -13.49
C GLU A 150 -2.77 -12.88 -12.33
N TRP A 151 -1.52 -13.34 -12.23
CA TRP A 151 -1.08 -14.20 -11.13
C TRP A 151 -1.00 -13.44 -9.81
N LEU A 152 -0.66 -12.14 -9.82
CA LEU A 152 -0.80 -11.28 -8.64
C LEU A 152 -2.24 -11.12 -8.15
N ASN A 153 -3.23 -11.47 -8.95
CA ASN A 153 -4.64 -11.48 -8.57
C ASN A 153 -5.17 -12.89 -8.27
N ASP A 154 -4.36 -13.93 -8.50
CA ASP A 154 -4.68 -15.32 -8.25
C ASP A 154 -3.92 -15.83 -7.00
N PRO A 155 -4.63 -16.06 -5.88
CA PRO A 155 -4.00 -16.50 -4.64
C PRO A 155 -3.12 -17.74 -4.78
N SER A 156 -3.62 -18.76 -5.48
CA SER A 156 -2.97 -20.06 -5.56
C SER A 156 -1.70 -19.97 -6.40
N LYS A 157 -1.74 -19.17 -7.48
CA LYS A 157 -0.57 -18.91 -8.31
C LYS A 157 0.46 -18.05 -7.59
N LEU A 158 0.04 -17.07 -6.79
CA LEU A 158 0.94 -16.24 -6.02
C LEU A 158 1.69 -17.07 -4.96
N VAL A 159 1.00 -17.95 -4.24
CA VAL A 159 1.63 -18.88 -3.29
C VAL A 159 2.59 -19.84 -4.02
N GLN A 160 2.19 -20.38 -5.18
CA GLN A 160 3.06 -21.22 -6.00
C GLN A 160 4.32 -20.50 -6.51
N LEU A 161 4.19 -19.23 -6.91
CA LEU A 161 5.33 -18.39 -7.29
C LEU A 161 6.31 -18.20 -6.15
N ILE A 162 5.79 -17.91 -4.95
CA ILE A 162 6.62 -17.72 -3.78
C ILE A 162 7.31 -19.04 -3.42
N ALA A 163 6.58 -20.15 -3.38
CA ALA A 163 7.15 -21.46 -3.11
C ALA A 163 8.22 -21.87 -4.15
N ALA A 164 8.01 -21.54 -5.42
CA ALA A 164 8.98 -21.79 -6.49
C ALA A 164 10.23 -20.90 -6.37
N ALA A 165 10.07 -19.64 -5.95
CA ALA A 165 11.19 -18.75 -5.69
C ALA A 165 12.01 -19.18 -4.45
N GLU A 166 11.36 -19.75 -3.44
CA GLU A 166 12.01 -20.28 -2.23
C GLU A 166 12.71 -21.63 -2.45
N GLY A 167 12.04 -22.58 -3.13
CA GLY A 167 12.61 -23.90 -3.44
C GLY A 167 13.81 -23.85 -4.37
N ALA A 168 13.96 -22.74 -5.10
CA ALA A 168 15.09 -22.47 -5.96
C ALA A 168 16.32 -21.93 -5.23
N GLN A 169 16.42 -21.86 -3.89
CA GLN A 169 17.62 -21.29 -3.23
C GLN A 169 18.41 -22.21 -2.27
N GLY A 170 18.16 -23.53 -2.23
CA GLY A 170 19.13 -24.52 -1.68
C GLY A 170 18.55 -25.83 -1.12
N PRO A 171 19.36 -26.90 -0.95
CA PRO A 171 18.91 -28.16 -0.37
C PRO A 171 18.96 -28.07 1.16
N ALA A 172 17.89 -27.62 1.80
CA ALA A 172 17.74 -27.81 3.23
C ALA A 172 17.23 -29.23 3.49
N LYS A 173 18.01 -29.99 4.26
CA LYS A 173 17.58 -31.25 4.88
C LYS A 173 16.17 -31.07 5.42
N ALA A 174 15.28 -31.99 5.07
CA ALA A 174 14.04 -32.22 5.81
C ALA A 174 14.38 -32.38 7.29
N SER A 175 14.24 -31.30 8.06
CA SER A 175 14.06 -31.41 9.51
C SER A 175 12.62 -31.81 9.71
N ASP A 176 12.46 -32.98 10.27
CA ASP A 176 11.24 -33.63 10.71
C ASP A 176 10.59 -32.82 11.85
N SER A 177 9.99 -31.66 11.51
CA SER A 177 9.17 -30.84 12.41
C SER A 177 7.73 -30.70 11.91
N ALA A 178 7.34 -31.45 10.89
CA ALA A 178 5.97 -31.58 10.44
C ALA A 178 5.18 -32.56 11.32
N GLN A 179 4.96 -32.21 12.59
CA GLN A 179 3.92 -32.82 13.44
C GLN A 179 3.71 -31.99 14.71
N MET A 180 3.12 -30.80 14.55
CA MET A 180 2.18 -30.32 15.56
C MET A 180 0.79 -30.81 15.13
N PRO A 181 0.06 -31.56 15.98
CA PRO A 181 -1.29 -31.99 15.63
C PRO A 181 -2.18 -30.75 15.56
N LEU A 182 -2.65 -30.44 14.35
CA LEU A 182 -3.76 -29.53 14.12
C LEU A 182 -4.98 -30.07 14.90
N PRO A 183 -5.60 -29.29 15.80
CA PRO A 183 -6.88 -29.69 16.38
C PRO A 183 -7.91 -29.78 15.25
N ALA A 184 -8.69 -30.86 15.25
CA ALA A 184 -9.75 -31.07 14.28
C ALA A 184 -10.73 -29.88 14.32
N MET A 185 -10.72 -29.06 13.26
CA MET A 185 -11.63 -27.93 13.14
C MET A 185 -13.02 -28.43 12.74
N SER A 186 -14.02 -28.02 13.52
CA SER A 186 -15.44 -28.15 13.18
C SER A 186 -15.78 -27.32 11.95
N GLU A 187 -16.61 -27.86 11.07
CA GLU A 187 -17.21 -27.15 9.94
C GLU A 187 -18.07 -25.97 10.44
N GLY A 188 -17.46 -24.78 10.49
CA GLY A 188 -18.08 -23.49 10.68
C GLY A 188 -17.35 -22.44 9.82
N PRO A 189 -17.96 -21.27 9.54
CA PRO A 189 -17.27 -20.21 8.82
C PRO A 189 -15.97 -19.87 9.57
N ILE A 190 -14.86 -19.83 8.84
CA ILE A 190 -13.50 -19.69 9.37
C ILE A 190 -13.48 -18.50 10.35
N SER A 191 -13.41 -18.80 11.65
CA SER A 191 -13.32 -17.80 12.71
C SER A 191 -11.85 -17.43 12.87
N TRP A 192 -11.41 -16.42 12.12
CA TRP A 192 -10.02 -15.92 12.16
C TRP A 192 -9.57 -15.44 13.54
N ALA A 193 -10.51 -15.29 14.48
CA ALA A 193 -10.29 -14.92 15.87
C ALA A 193 -9.58 -16.01 16.72
N GLU A 194 -9.52 -17.27 16.26
CA GLU A 194 -8.94 -18.36 17.08
C GLU A 194 -7.43 -18.52 16.93
N LEU A 195 -6.81 -17.91 15.91
CA LEU A 195 -5.36 -17.95 15.72
C LEU A 195 -4.73 -16.65 16.20
N PRO A 196 -3.78 -16.69 17.17
CA PRO A 196 -3.12 -15.48 17.64
C PRO A 196 -2.42 -14.82 16.45
N PHE A 197 -2.79 -13.58 16.16
CA PHE A 197 -1.99 -12.72 15.31
C PHE A 197 -0.70 -12.44 16.10
N LEU A 198 0.47 -12.64 15.49
CA LEU A 198 1.72 -12.58 16.25
C LEU A 198 2.50 -11.30 15.97
N LEU A 199 2.10 -10.51 14.97
CA LEU A 199 2.88 -9.35 14.56
C LEU A 199 2.63 -8.15 15.48
N ASN A 200 3.72 -7.57 16.01
CA ASN A 200 3.63 -6.29 16.70
C ASN A 200 3.36 -5.15 15.70
N HIS A 201 3.21 -3.92 16.21
CA HIS A 201 2.93 -2.74 15.38
C HIS A 201 3.94 -2.52 14.24
N LYS A 202 5.24 -2.61 14.55
CA LYS A 202 6.31 -2.38 13.56
C LYS A 202 6.35 -3.50 12.52
N GLU A 203 6.21 -4.73 12.98
CA GLU A 203 6.17 -5.93 12.13
C GLU A 203 4.95 -5.90 11.19
N THR A 204 3.79 -5.45 11.68
CA THR A 204 2.57 -5.28 10.87
C THR A 204 2.79 -4.24 9.77
N ILE A 205 3.37 -3.09 10.10
CA ILE A 205 3.70 -2.06 9.09
C ILE A 205 4.70 -2.61 8.07
N GLN A 206 5.70 -3.36 8.50
CA GLN A 206 6.67 -3.97 7.60
C GLN A 206 6.02 -5.02 6.68
N ALA A 207 5.09 -5.81 7.19
CA ALA A 207 4.32 -6.76 6.39
C ALA A 207 3.40 -6.06 5.36
N LEU A 208 2.75 -4.96 5.72
CA LEU A 208 2.00 -4.12 4.78
C LEU A 208 2.90 -3.51 3.70
N LYS A 209 4.11 -3.08 4.07
CA LYS A 209 5.13 -2.61 3.11
C LYS A 209 5.58 -3.72 2.17
N LEU A 210 5.77 -4.93 2.68
CA LEU A 210 6.12 -6.10 1.86
C LEU A 210 5.03 -6.41 0.82
N LEU A 211 3.75 -6.38 1.21
CA LEU A 211 2.62 -6.51 0.28
C LEU A 211 2.60 -5.37 -0.76
N THR A 212 2.95 -4.15 -0.34
CA THR A 212 3.09 -3.01 -1.25
C THR A 212 4.20 -3.25 -2.27
N ARG A 213 5.36 -3.75 -1.84
CA ARG A 213 6.49 -4.12 -2.72
C ARG A 213 6.10 -5.20 -3.73
N PHE A 214 5.33 -6.21 -3.31
CA PHE A 214 4.81 -7.22 -4.24
C PHE A 214 3.92 -6.60 -5.33
N GLY A 215 3.09 -5.62 -4.94
CA GLY A 215 2.32 -4.83 -5.89
C GLY A 215 3.21 -4.06 -6.87
N GLU A 216 4.23 -3.35 -6.39
CA GLU A 216 5.16 -2.59 -7.23
C GLU A 216 5.85 -3.48 -8.28
N LEU A 217 6.33 -4.65 -7.83
CA LEU A 217 7.03 -5.60 -8.68
C LEU A 217 6.18 -6.13 -9.84
N GLY A 218 4.85 -6.24 -9.68
CA GLY A 218 3.97 -6.63 -10.78
C GLY A 218 3.26 -5.51 -11.51
N ALA A 219 3.40 -4.27 -11.05
CA ALA A 219 3.04 -3.10 -11.85
C ALA A 219 4.13 -2.72 -12.86
N HIS A 220 5.35 -3.26 -12.72
CA HIS A 220 6.45 -3.02 -13.66
C HIS A 220 6.15 -3.60 -15.07
N PRO A 221 6.53 -2.90 -16.15
CA PRO A 221 6.32 -3.36 -17.54
C PRO A 221 7.02 -4.69 -17.86
N THR A 222 8.12 -4.98 -17.16
CA THR A 222 8.87 -6.24 -17.22
C THR A 222 8.91 -6.82 -15.82
N PRO A 223 7.88 -7.58 -15.41
CA PRO A 223 7.83 -8.16 -14.08
C PRO A 223 8.98 -9.14 -13.89
N LYS A 224 9.66 -9.07 -12.74
CA LYS A 224 10.74 -10.01 -12.36
C LYS A 224 10.31 -10.77 -11.11
N PRO A 225 9.66 -11.94 -11.26
CA PRO A 225 9.17 -12.76 -10.15
C PRO A 225 10.25 -13.13 -9.13
N GLU A 226 11.50 -13.27 -9.59
CA GLU A 226 12.68 -13.56 -8.78
C GLU A 226 12.88 -12.54 -7.65
N LEU A 227 12.49 -11.27 -7.86
CA LEU A 227 12.64 -10.21 -6.87
C LEU A 227 11.65 -10.36 -5.70
N ILE A 228 10.51 -11.02 -5.90
CA ILE A 228 9.58 -11.33 -4.80
C ILE A 228 10.27 -12.24 -3.78
N GLY A 229 10.98 -13.28 -4.25
CA GLY A 229 11.75 -14.16 -3.38
C GLY A 229 12.87 -13.44 -2.62
N VAL A 230 13.53 -12.46 -3.26
CA VAL A 230 14.57 -11.64 -2.62
C VAL A 230 14.00 -10.73 -1.53
N GLU A 231 12.89 -10.03 -1.80
CA GLU A 231 12.22 -9.19 -0.80
C GLU A 231 11.71 -10.03 0.39
N LEU A 232 11.23 -11.24 0.11
CA LEU A 232 10.79 -12.18 1.14
C LEU A 232 11.94 -12.70 1.99
N HIS A 233 13.11 -12.97 1.40
CA HIS A 233 14.31 -13.42 2.11
C HIS A 233 14.93 -12.31 2.98
N HIS A 234 14.86 -11.06 2.55
CA HIS A 234 15.30 -9.93 3.37
C HIS A 234 14.33 -9.57 4.51
N SER A 235 13.13 -10.15 4.50
CA SER A 235 12.13 -9.93 5.54
C SER A 235 12.36 -10.88 6.72
N ASP A 236 11.97 -10.45 7.92
CA ASP A 236 11.99 -11.30 9.11
C ASP A 236 11.12 -12.55 8.92
N GLU A 237 11.59 -13.71 9.38
CA GLU A 237 10.89 -15.00 9.29
C GLU A 237 9.45 -14.93 9.83
N LYS A 238 9.22 -14.14 10.88
CA LYS A 238 7.89 -13.95 11.47
C LYS A 238 6.93 -13.19 10.55
N ILE A 239 7.44 -12.13 9.91
CA ILE A 239 6.68 -11.29 8.95
C ILE A 239 6.37 -12.12 7.71
N LYS A 240 7.40 -12.80 7.18
CA LYS A 240 7.30 -13.71 6.06
C LYS A 240 6.26 -14.80 6.31
N GLY A 241 6.38 -15.55 7.40
CA GLY A 241 5.44 -16.62 7.75
C GLY A 241 4.00 -16.12 7.86
N SER A 242 3.80 -14.93 8.44
CA SER A 242 2.47 -14.32 8.58
C SER A 242 1.88 -13.90 7.23
N VAL A 243 2.68 -13.28 6.35
CA VAL A 243 2.23 -12.89 5.00
C VAL A 243 1.89 -14.12 4.17
N LEU A 244 2.72 -15.16 4.19
CA LEU A 244 2.48 -16.39 3.45
C LEU A 244 1.26 -17.16 3.95
N SER A 245 1.12 -17.31 5.28
CA SER A 245 -0.06 -17.94 5.88
C SER A 245 -1.34 -17.24 5.44
N LEU A 246 -1.33 -15.90 5.47
CA LEU A 246 -2.51 -15.11 5.10
C LEU A 246 -2.85 -15.25 3.60
N LEU A 247 -1.84 -15.28 2.73
CA LEU A 247 -2.05 -15.48 1.29
C LEU A 247 -2.56 -16.90 0.98
N ASP A 248 -2.04 -17.91 1.66
CA ASP A 248 -2.51 -19.30 1.57
C ASP A 248 -3.95 -19.45 2.09
N GLU A 249 -4.28 -18.81 3.22
CA GLU A 249 -5.63 -18.74 3.78
C GLU A 249 -6.62 -18.10 2.79
N LEU A 250 -6.25 -16.95 2.20
CA LEU A 250 -7.06 -16.28 1.18
C LEU A 250 -7.22 -17.13 -0.09
N SER A 251 -6.27 -18.03 -0.38
CA SER A 251 -6.36 -18.96 -1.51
C SER A 251 -7.39 -20.05 -1.35
N LYS A 252 -7.69 -20.41 -0.10
CA LYS A 252 -8.66 -21.46 0.24
C LYS A 252 -10.10 -20.96 0.26
N LEU A 253 -10.32 -19.64 0.21
CA LEU A 253 -11.65 -19.06 0.18
C LEU A 253 -12.32 -19.29 -1.19
N PRO A 254 -13.58 -19.73 -1.24
CA PRO A 254 -14.28 -19.99 -2.49
C PRO A 254 -14.42 -18.73 -3.34
N ALA A 255 -14.08 -18.83 -4.64
CA ALA A 255 -14.09 -17.73 -5.62
C ALA A 255 -15.50 -17.15 -5.94
N THR A 256 -16.51 -17.48 -5.15
CA THR A 256 -17.93 -17.12 -5.35
C THR A 256 -18.27 -15.67 -5.03
N GLN A 257 -17.39 -14.91 -4.36
CA GLN A 257 -17.45 -13.46 -4.37
C GLN A 257 -16.66 -12.95 -5.57
N LYS A 258 -17.37 -12.41 -6.57
CA LYS A 258 -16.78 -11.70 -7.72
C LYS A 258 -15.55 -10.90 -7.26
N MET A 259 -14.39 -11.20 -7.86
CA MET A 259 -13.10 -10.61 -7.56
C MET A 259 -13.05 -9.13 -8.00
N ASP A 260 -13.83 -8.28 -7.35
CA ASP A 260 -13.81 -6.83 -7.61
C ASP A 260 -12.59 -6.15 -6.94
N ARG A 261 -11.91 -6.86 -6.02
CA ARG A 261 -10.71 -6.37 -5.32
C ARG A 261 -9.48 -7.29 -5.55
N PRO A 262 -8.31 -6.73 -5.88
CA PRO A 262 -7.04 -7.46 -5.97
C PRO A 262 -6.69 -8.15 -4.66
N ILE A 263 -6.10 -9.34 -4.74
CA ILE A 263 -5.81 -10.13 -3.55
C ILE A 263 -4.80 -9.47 -2.61
N LEU A 264 -3.78 -8.78 -3.14
CA LEU A 264 -2.82 -8.07 -2.31
C LEU A 264 -3.51 -7.02 -1.43
N MET A 265 -4.54 -6.35 -1.96
CA MET A 265 -5.34 -5.41 -1.17
C MET A 265 -6.14 -6.14 -0.10
N ARG A 266 -6.80 -7.26 -0.44
CA ARG A 266 -7.53 -8.09 0.54
C ARG A 266 -6.60 -8.59 1.64
N ALA A 267 -5.38 -8.98 1.29
CA ALA A 267 -4.37 -9.43 2.24
C ALA A 267 -3.97 -8.32 3.20
N ALA A 268 -3.76 -7.11 2.68
CA ALA A 268 -3.41 -5.95 3.48
C ALA A 268 -4.56 -5.51 4.40
N GLU A 269 -5.80 -5.48 3.89
CA GLU A 269 -7.00 -5.20 4.71
C GLU A 269 -7.13 -6.22 5.85
N GLN A 270 -7.08 -7.51 5.54
CA GLN A 270 -7.22 -8.58 6.53
C GLN A 270 -6.10 -8.54 7.59
N MET A 271 -4.89 -8.21 7.19
CA MET A 271 -3.78 -8.02 8.14
C MET A 271 -4.04 -6.85 9.08
N ALA A 272 -4.54 -5.72 8.56
CA ALA A 272 -4.88 -4.55 9.39
C ALA A 272 -6.03 -4.87 10.37
N ILE A 273 -7.05 -5.61 9.92
CA ILE A 273 -8.18 -6.01 10.77
C ILE A 273 -7.73 -6.99 11.87
N ARG A 274 -6.95 -8.03 11.54
CA ARG A 274 -6.44 -8.99 12.54
C ARG A 274 -5.59 -8.30 13.59
N TYR A 275 -4.71 -7.40 13.17
CA TYR A 275 -3.93 -6.60 14.09
C TYR A 275 -4.82 -5.74 15.01
N ALA A 276 -5.82 -5.06 14.45
CA ALA A 276 -6.74 -4.24 15.24
C ALA A 276 -7.56 -5.08 16.24
N LEU A 277 -8.06 -6.26 15.82
CA LEU A 277 -8.80 -7.19 16.66
C LEU A 277 -7.94 -7.67 17.84
N GLU A 278 -6.72 -8.16 17.58
CA GLU A 278 -5.84 -8.64 18.64
C GLU A 278 -5.53 -7.55 19.67
N ARG A 279 -5.20 -6.33 19.21
CA ARG A 279 -4.90 -5.20 20.09
C ARG A 279 -6.11 -4.72 20.87
N PHE A 280 -7.30 -4.84 20.29
CA PHE A 280 -8.54 -4.52 20.98
C PHE A 280 -8.86 -5.57 22.05
N GLU A 281 -8.71 -6.86 21.74
CA GLU A 281 -8.99 -7.96 22.66
C GLU A 281 -7.95 -8.09 23.78
N SER A 282 -6.70 -7.75 23.52
CA SER A 282 -5.67 -7.63 24.56
C SER A 282 -5.90 -6.43 25.50
N GLY A 283 -6.79 -5.51 25.13
CA GLY A 283 -7.04 -4.26 25.86
C GLY A 283 -6.00 -3.17 25.62
N ASP A 284 -5.05 -3.39 24.70
CA ASP A 284 -4.04 -2.41 24.32
C ASP A 284 -4.63 -1.22 23.55
N VAL A 285 -5.74 -1.43 22.84
CA VAL A 285 -6.47 -0.41 22.08
C VAL A 285 -7.90 -0.33 22.62
N LYS A 286 -8.28 0.86 23.07
CA LYS A 286 -9.64 1.15 23.53
C LYS A 286 -10.56 1.47 22.36
N VAL A 287 -11.87 1.42 22.59
CA VAL A 287 -12.92 1.65 21.57
C VAL A 287 -12.72 3.00 20.86
N ASN A 288 -12.34 4.05 21.60
CA ASN A 288 -12.11 5.38 21.04
C ASN A 288 -10.89 5.49 20.12
N ALA A 289 -9.90 4.61 20.27
CA ALA A 289 -8.65 4.61 19.50
C ALA A 289 -8.67 3.65 18.30
N VAL A 290 -9.69 2.78 18.17
CA VAL A 290 -9.80 1.83 17.05
C VAL A 290 -9.83 2.57 15.71
N ARG A 291 -10.60 3.66 15.62
CA ARG A 291 -10.73 4.41 14.37
C ARG A 291 -9.39 5.00 13.91
N GLU A 292 -8.64 5.60 14.84
CA GLU A 292 -7.32 6.17 14.57
C GLU A 292 -6.34 5.09 14.09
N LEU A 293 -6.35 3.91 14.72
CA LEU A 293 -5.53 2.77 14.31
C LEU A 293 -5.83 2.37 12.86
N LEU A 294 -7.10 2.24 12.50
CA LEU A 294 -7.52 1.84 11.16
C LEU A 294 -7.21 2.93 10.11
N GLU A 295 -7.27 4.21 10.48
CA GLU A 295 -6.82 5.33 9.64
C GLU A 295 -5.32 5.27 9.37
N GLN A 296 -4.51 4.99 10.40
CA GLN A 296 -3.06 4.80 10.24
C GLN A 296 -2.76 3.62 9.29
N MET A 297 -3.45 2.49 9.45
CA MET A 297 -3.27 1.32 8.57
C MET A 297 -3.73 1.62 7.14
N SER A 298 -4.87 2.29 6.97
CA SER A 298 -5.37 2.76 5.67
C SER A 298 -4.37 3.66 4.94
N HIS A 299 -3.66 4.52 5.70
CA HIS A 299 -2.60 5.36 5.16
C HIS A 299 -1.40 4.53 4.68
N GLN A 300 -0.98 3.50 5.43
CA GLN A 300 0.12 2.61 5.00
C GLN A 300 -0.21 1.87 3.70
N MET A 301 -1.48 1.56 3.46
CA MET A 301 -1.95 0.88 2.24
C MET A 301 -2.18 1.83 1.05
N SER A 302 -2.01 3.15 1.21
CA SER A 302 -2.23 4.14 0.14
C SER A 302 -1.35 3.88 -1.10
N GLY A 303 -0.09 3.51 -0.89
CA GLY A 303 0.82 3.13 -1.97
C GLY A 303 0.30 1.93 -2.77
N LEU A 304 -0.08 0.85 -2.08
CA LEU A 304 -0.63 -0.35 -2.70
C LEU A 304 -1.91 -0.06 -3.50
N ARG A 305 -2.80 0.80 -2.99
CA ARG A 305 -4.01 1.23 -3.72
C ARG A 305 -3.68 1.94 -5.04
N ASN A 306 -2.73 2.88 -4.99
CA ASN A 306 -2.27 3.61 -6.18
C ASN A 306 -1.68 2.66 -7.23
N ILE A 307 -0.86 1.71 -6.79
CA ILE A 307 -0.21 0.72 -7.66
C ILE A 307 -1.25 -0.17 -8.34
N LEU A 308 -2.22 -0.65 -7.58
CA LEU A 308 -3.29 -1.52 -8.07
C LEU A 308 -4.32 -0.77 -8.94
N LYS A 309 -4.23 0.58 -9.02
CA LYS A 309 -5.21 1.45 -9.69
C LYS A 309 -6.63 1.07 -9.33
N LEU A 310 -6.87 0.77 -8.05
CA LEU A 310 -8.19 0.47 -7.54
C LEU A 310 -9.11 1.64 -7.92
N GLN A 311 -10.18 1.34 -8.65
CA GLN A 311 -11.00 2.32 -9.36
C GLN A 311 -11.90 3.13 -8.40
N GLU A 312 -11.30 3.88 -7.48
CA GLU A 312 -12.00 4.93 -6.74
C GLU A 312 -12.48 6.02 -7.71
N GLU A 313 -11.67 6.36 -8.72
CA GLU A 313 -11.96 7.39 -9.72
C GLU A 313 -13.19 7.10 -10.60
N LYS A 314 -13.54 5.83 -10.83
CA LYS A 314 -14.74 5.50 -11.63
C LYS A 314 -16.03 5.62 -10.82
N LEU A 315 -15.96 5.38 -9.51
CA LEU A 315 -17.10 5.48 -8.61
C LEU A 315 -17.42 6.95 -8.27
N THR A 316 -16.40 7.79 -8.10
CA THR A 316 -16.58 9.24 -7.99
C THR A 316 -17.17 9.83 -9.27
N HIS A 317 -16.74 9.37 -10.45
CA HIS A 317 -17.28 9.81 -11.74
C HIS A 317 -18.75 9.40 -11.97
N ALA A 318 -19.23 8.38 -11.26
CA ALA A 318 -20.62 7.93 -11.27
C ALA A 318 -21.52 8.66 -10.24
N GLY A 319 -21.00 9.65 -9.51
CA GLY A 319 -21.75 10.41 -8.50
C GLY A 319 -22.06 9.62 -7.24
N LEU A 320 -21.42 8.46 -7.03
CA LEU A 320 -21.54 7.66 -5.82
C LEU A 320 -20.53 8.18 -4.78
N LEU A 321 -20.96 8.34 -3.53
CA LEU A 321 -20.08 8.64 -2.42
C LEU A 321 -19.04 7.51 -2.28
N VAL A 322 -17.77 7.80 -2.55
CA VAL A 322 -16.68 6.87 -2.27
C VAL A 322 -16.45 6.88 -0.77
N GLU A 323 -16.85 5.79 -0.11
CA GLU A 323 -16.52 5.55 1.30
C GLU A 323 -14.99 5.63 1.49
N SER A 324 -14.53 6.23 2.59
CA SER A 324 -13.10 6.19 2.89
C SER A 324 -12.67 4.74 3.10
N HIS A 325 -11.46 4.37 2.69
CA HIS A 325 -10.94 3.04 3.00
C HIS A 325 -10.85 2.77 4.50
N ALA A 326 -10.68 3.82 5.32
CA ALA A 326 -10.78 3.68 6.77
C ALA A 326 -12.20 3.29 7.22
N ASP A 327 -13.26 3.73 6.52
CA ASP A 327 -14.65 3.31 6.78
C ASP A 327 -14.87 1.84 6.41
N ILE A 328 -14.26 1.39 5.31
CA ILE A 328 -14.30 -0.02 4.89
C ILE A 328 -13.67 -0.90 5.96
N LEU A 329 -12.47 -0.53 6.44
CA LEU A 329 -11.79 -1.25 7.51
C LEU A 329 -12.58 -1.22 8.81
N ASP A 330 -13.12 -0.06 9.20
CA ASP A 330 -13.95 0.06 10.39
C ASP A 330 -15.18 -0.86 10.30
N ARG A 331 -15.84 -0.92 9.14
CA ARG A 331 -16.96 -1.84 8.91
C ARG A 331 -16.53 -3.31 9.01
N GLN A 332 -15.38 -3.68 8.45
CA GLN A 332 -14.85 -5.05 8.52
C GLN A 332 -14.49 -5.42 9.97
N PHE A 333 -13.79 -4.54 10.68
CA PHE A 333 -13.43 -4.72 12.09
C PHE A 333 -14.66 -5.03 12.94
N TRP A 334 -15.69 -4.18 12.84
CA TRP A 334 -16.91 -4.37 13.61
C TRP A 334 -17.74 -5.57 13.14
N ALA A 335 -17.61 -6.02 11.89
CA ALA A 335 -18.25 -7.25 11.45
C ALA A 335 -17.59 -8.47 12.11
N GLU A 336 -16.25 -8.52 12.12
CA GLU A 336 -15.44 -9.65 12.57
C GLU A 336 -15.27 -9.74 14.10
N LEU A 337 -15.47 -8.64 14.83
CA LEU A 337 -15.32 -8.63 16.29
C LEU A 337 -16.28 -9.67 16.96
N PRO A 338 -15.80 -10.49 17.92
CA PRO A 338 -16.66 -11.45 18.62
C PRO A 338 -17.83 -10.79 19.36
N GLU A 339 -18.97 -11.50 19.46
CA GLU A 339 -20.19 -10.95 20.11
C GLU A 339 -19.94 -10.53 21.58
N SER A 340 -19.12 -11.28 22.31
CA SER A 340 -18.75 -10.95 23.70
C SER A 340 -17.96 -9.63 23.78
N SER A 341 -17.01 -9.42 22.87
CA SER A 341 -16.21 -8.20 22.75
C SER A 341 -17.06 -7.02 22.28
N LYS A 342 -17.99 -7.23 21.34
CA LYS A 342 -19.01 -6.23 20.94
C LYS A 342 -19.87 -5.79 22.12
N LYS A 343 -20.38 -6.75 22.90
CA LYS A 343 -21.18 -6.45 24.11
C LYS A 343 -20.39 -5.58 25.08
N LYS A 344 -19.13 -5.94 25.37
CA LYS A 344 -18.25 -5.17 26.26
C LYS A 344 -18.02 -3.75 25.72
N ALA A 345 -17.77 -3.60 24.42
CA ALA A 345 -17.58 -2.28 23.80
C ALA A 345 -18.83 -1.39 23.93
N LEU A 346 -20.01 -1.96 23.67
CA LEU A 346 -21.30 -1.24 23.72
C LEU A 346 -21.76 -0.88 25.14
N LEU A 347 -21.28 -1.60 26.15
CA LEU A 347 -21.52 -1.30 27.57
C LEU A 347 -20.40 -0.48 28.21
N SER A 348 -19.35 -0.14 27.46
CA SER A 348 -18.24 0.69 27.96
C SER A 348 -18.60 2.18 27.98
N GLU A 349 -17.80 2.97 28.70
CA GLU A 349 -17.91 4.44 28.71
C GLU A 349 -17.67 5.06 27.32
N ASP A 350 -16.95 4.35 26.45
CA ASP A 350 -16.59 4.77 25.10
C ASP A 350 -17.62 4.30 24.04
N ALA A 351 -18.82 3.88 24.46
CA ALA A 351 -19.85 3.35 23.55
C ALA A 351 -20.24 4.35 22.44
N ALA A 352 -20.11 5.65 22.68
CA ALA A 352 -20.29 6.71 21.69
C ALA A 352 -19.37 6.56 20.45
N CYS A 353 -18.22 5.91 20.62
CA CYS A 353 -17.29 5.66 19.53
C CYS A 353 -17.69 4.47 18.65
N VAL A 354 -18.66 3.66 19.07
CA VAL A 354 -19.20 2.57 18.24
C VAL A 354 -20.14 3.14 17.19
N PRO A 355 -19.93 2.83 15.89
CA PRO A 355 -20.82 3.33 14.83
C PRO A 355 -22.27 2.89 15.04
N ALA A 356 -23.23 3.81 14.87
CA ALA A 356 -24.65 3.57 15.09
C ALA A 356 -25.22 2.37 14.30
N ARG A 357 -24.70 2.14 13.08
CA ARG A 357 -25.03 0.94 12.28
C ARG A 357 -24.71 -0.37 13.00
N ASN A 358 -23.62 -0.42 13.77
CA ASN A 358 -23.20 -1.62 14.50
C ASN A 358 -23.99 -1.76 15.80
N VAL A 359 -24.32 -0.63 16.46
CA VAL A 359 -25.27 -0.60 17.59
C VAL A 359 -26.59 -1.21 17.14
N ARG A 360 -27.14 -0.75 16.01
CA ARG A 360 -28.37 -1.29 15.40
C ARG A 360 -28.27 -2.79 15.15
N GLN A 361 -27.27 -3.23 14.39
CA GLN A 361 -27.12 -4.65 14.04
C GLN A 361 -27.09 -5.54 15.28
N TYR A 362 -26.38 -5.13 16.33
CA TYR A 362 -26.27 -5.90 17.55
C TYR A 362 -27.57 -5.88 18.37
N VAL A 363 -28.21 -4.72 18.52
CA VAL A 363 -29.50 -4.58 19.21
C VAL A 363 -30.60 -5.37 18.51
N GLU A 364 -30.69 -5.31 17.18
CA GLU A 364 -31.65 -6.11 16.41
C GLU A 364 -31.43 -7.62 16.58
N LEU A 365 -30.17 -8.06 16.70
CA LEU A 365 -29.83 -9.45 17.00
C LEU A 365 -30.28 -9.85 18.41
N LEU A 366 -30.08 -8.99 19.42
CA LEU A 366 -30.58 -9.24 20.78
C LEU A 366 -32.11 -9.29 20.83
N LEU A 367 -32.78 -8.38 20.12
CA LEU A 367 -34.24 -8.37 19.99
C LEU A 367 -34.78 -9.65 19.35
N LYS A 368 -34.13 -10.15 18.29
CA LYS A 368 -34.46 -11.46 17.68
C LYS A 368 -34.30 -12.62 18.66
N ARG A 369 -33.32 -12.54 19.56
CA ARG A 369 -33.09 -13.52 20.64
C ARG A 369 -33.96 -13.28 21.89
N SER A 370 -34.85 -12.29 21.85
CA SER A 370 -35.69 -11.86 22.98
C SER A 370 -34.92 -11.32 24.20
N ASP A 371 -33.64 -10.96 24.05
CA ASP A 371 -32.82 -10.33 25.09
C ASP A 371 -33.06 -8.82 25.10
N ARG A 372 -34.26 -8.42 25.54
CA ARG A 372 -34.67 -7.01 25.63
C ARG A 372 -33.95 -6.24 26.74
N GLU A 373 -33.51 -6.93 27.78
CA GLU A 373 -32.84 -6.32 28.93
C GLU A 373 -31.46 -5.79 28.52
N THR A 374 -30.62 -6.63 27.92
CA THR A 374 -29.32 -6.19 27.39
C THR A 374 -29.48 -5.13 26.31
N ALA A 375 -30.47 -5.27 25.42
CA ALA A 375 -30.75 -4.27 24.39
C ALA A 375 -31.10 -2.90 25.00
N SER A 376 -31.95 -2.88 26.04
CA SER A 376 -32.29 -1.65 26.78
C SER A 376 -31.07 -1.01 27.41
N GLU A 377 -30.22 -1.81 28.05
CA GLU A 377 -29.01 -1.33 28.72
C GLU A 377 -28.04 -0.67 27.73
N ILE A 378 -27.81 -1.30 26.58
CA ILE A 378 -26.96 -0.75 25.51
C ILE A 378 -27.52 0.57 24.99
N LEU A 379 -28.82 0.64 24.71
CA LEU A 379 -29.44 1.87 24.20
C LEU A 379 -29.40 3.01 25.22
N ARG A 380 -29.60 2.72 26.52
CA ARG A 380 -29.44 3.72 27.60
C ARG A 380 -28.00 4.20 27.70
N ASN A 381 -27.03 3.28 27.67
CA ASN A 381 -25.62 3.63 27.74
C ASN A 381 -25.21 4.52 26.57
N TYR A 382 -25.58 4.13 25.34
CA TYR A 382 -25.30 4.91 24.14
C TYR A 382 -25.92 6.31 24.19
N ALA A 383 -27.19 6.41 24.62
CA ALA A 383 -27.87 7.68 24.77
C ALA A 383 -27.27 8.57 25.88
N SER A 384 -26.75 8.00 26.97
CA SER A 384 -26.23 8.78 28.09
C SER A 384 -25.07 9.71 27.69
N ALA A 385 -24.31 9.34 26.65
CA ALA A 385 -23.19 10.10 26.12
C ALA A 385 -23.58 11.42 25.44
N VAL A 386 -24.87 11.73 25.24
CA VAL A 386 -25.32 13.10 24.87
C VAL A 386 -25.01 14.13 25.95
N THR A 387 -24.80 13.69 27.19
CA THR A 387 -24.39 14.55 28.31
C THR A 387 -22.89 14.47 28.62
N SER A 388 -22.11 13.82 27.75
CA SER A 388 -20.66 13.67 27.93
C SER A 388 -19.98 15.03 28.00
N LYS A 389 -18.89 15.10 28.77
CA LYS A 389 -18.01 16.29 28.78
C LYS A 389 -17.25 16.45 27.46
N ASP A 390 -17.05 15.34 26.74
CA ASP A 390 -16.38 15.31 25.45
C ASP A 390 -17.36 15.69 24.33
N ALA A 391 -17.05 16.78 23.61
CA ALA A 391 -17.85 17.28 22.51
C ALA A 391 -17.93 16.26 21.35
N ASP A 392 -16.87 15.49 21.10
CA ASP A 392 -16.87 14.48 20.04
C ASP A 392 -17.87 13.34 20.34
N TYR A 393 -17.99 12.96 21.63
CA TYR A 393 -18.97 11.94 22.03
C TYR A 393 -20.39 12.45 21.84
N ARG A 394 -20.65 13.72 22.23
CA ARG A 394 -21.96 14.34 22.03
C ARG A 394 -22.32 14.42 20.55
N LEU A 395 -21.38 14.85 19.70
CA LEU A 395 -21.55 14.93 18.25
C LEU A 395 -21.89 13.56 17.62
N ARG A 396 -21.10 12.53 17.95
CA ARG A 396 -21.28 11.16 17.42
C ARG A 396 -22.63 10.58 17.82
N VAL A 397 -23.01 10.73 19.09
CA VAL A 397 -24.28 10.20 19.60
C VAL A 397 -25.47 10.98 19.07
N ALA A 398 -25.38 12.31 18.95
CA ALA A 398 -26.44 13.11 18.33
C ALA A 398 -26.76 12.61 16.92
N THR A 399 -25.72 12.39 16.11
CA THR A 399 -25.86 11.81 14.77
C THR A 399 -26.38 10.37 14.82
N GLY A 400 -25.81 9.55 15.72
CA GLY A 400 -26.17 8.14 15.85
C GLY A 400 -27.61 7.90 16.27
N LEU A 401 -28.12 8.66 17.24
CA LEU A 401 -29.49 8.54 17.76
C LEU A 401 -30.54 8.72 16.66
N THR A 402 -30.33 9.63 15.71
CA THR A 402 -31.25 9.79 14.56
C THR A 402 -31.36 8.50 13.73
N GLN A 403 -30.29 7.71 13.67
CA GLN A 403 -30.21 6.49 12.87
C GLN A 403 -30.76 5.27 13.58
N ILE A 404 -30.96 5.31 14.90
CA ILE A 404 -31.40 4.15 15.72
C ILE A 404 -32.63 4.44 16.59
N ALA A 405 -33.30 5.57 16.38
CA ALA A 405 -34.43 6.03 17.19
C ALA A 405 -35.59 5.02 17.28
N ASP A 406 -35.91 4.34 16.18
CA ASP A 406 -36.93 3.28 16.11
C ASP A 406 -36.65 2.15 17.12
N LEU A 407 -35.38 1.81 17.37
CA LEU A 407 -35.03 0.75 18.32
C LEU A 407 -35.43 1.08 19.75
N TYR A 408 -35.45 2.36 20.12
CA TYR A 408 -35.87 2.82 21.45
C TYR A 408 -37.36 2.55 21.70
N SER A 409 -38.19 2.61 20.65
CA SER A 409 -39.61 2.25 20.73
C SER A 409 -39.81 0.73 20.76
N ILE A 410 -39.05 -0.02 19.94
CA ILE A 410 -39.19 -1.47 19.77
C ILE A 410 -38.78 -2.25 21.02
N VAL A 411 -37.71 -1.80 21.71
CA VAL A 411 -37.24 -2.42 22.95
C VAL A 411 -38.30 -2.31 24.06
N GLY A 412 -39.04 -1.19 24.10
CA GLY A 412 -40.12 -0.93 25.04
C GLY A 412 -39.62 -0.51 26.44
N GLY A 413 -40.56 -0.51 27.41
CA GLY A 413 -40.29 -0.05 28.78
C GLY A 413 -40.15 1.47 28.86
N THR A 414 -39.25 1.95 29.74
CA THR A 414 -39.03 3.38 29.99
C THR A 414 -37.91 4.01 29.15
N VAL A 415 -37.21 3.22 28.33
CA VAL A 415 -35.98 3.62 27.62
C VAL A 415 -36.21 4.87 26.77
N LEU A 416 -37.29 4.88 25.98
CA LEU A 416 -37.61 6.00 25.09
C LEU A 416 -37.89 7.29 25.86
N GLY A 417 -38.71 7.22 26.92
CA GLY A 417 -39.06 8.38 27.74
C GLY A 417 -37.85 8.97 28.48
N GLU A 418 -37.04 8.11 29.10
CA GLU A 418 -35.81 8.53 29.79
C GLU A 418 -34.79 9.15 28.82
N THR A 419 -34.65 8.57 27.62
CA THR A 419 -33.76 9.10 26.58
C THR A 419 -34.24 10.44 26.06
N ALA A 420 -35.54 10.59 25.79
CA ALA A 420 -36.12 11.86 25.36
C ALA A 420 -35.91 12.96 26.42
N GLN A 421 -36.12 12.64 27.70
CA GLN A 421 -35.88 13.59 28.79
C GLN A 421 -34.40 14.01 28.85
N THR A 422 -33.49 13.04 28.80
CA THR A 422 -32.04 13.30 28.87
C THR A 422 -31.57 14.14 27.68
N LEU A 423 -32.11 13.88 26.49
CA LEU A 423 -31.80 14.64 25.30
C LEU A 423 -32.36 16.07 25.35
N GLY A 424 -33.58 16.25 25.87
CA GLY A 424 -34.15 17.58 26.12
C GLY A 424 -33.29 18.40 27.10
N ASP A 425 -32.86 17.78 28.19
CA ASP A 425 -31.95 18.39 29.17
C ASP A 425 -30.57 18.72 28.57
N ALA A 426 -30.09 17.88 27.64
CA ALA A 426 -28.81 18.09 26.94
C ALA A 426 -28.89 19.27 25.96
N ILE A 427 -29.96 19.37 25.17
CA ILE A 427 -30.19 20.50 24.24
C ILE A 427 -30.20 21.83 25.01
N ALA A 428 -30.89 21.88 26.16
CA ALA A 428 -30.97 23.10 26.96
C ALA A 428 -29.61 23.56 27.53
N LYS A 429 -28.61 22.67 27.60
CA LYS A 429 -27.27 22.94 28.14
C LYS A 429 -26.19 23.01 27.06
N GLU A 430 -26.49 22.57 25.83
CA GLU A 430 -25.51 22.55 24.75
C GLU A 430 -25.17 23.98 24.34
N SER A 431 -23.89 24.27 24.31
CA SER A 431 -23.35 25.59 23.92
C SER A 431 -22.71 25.56 22.54
N ASP A 432 -22.41 24.36 22.02
CA ASP A 432 -21.78 24.19 20.72
C ASP A 432 -22.82 24.33 19.58
N PRO A 433 -22.67 25.34 18.69
CA PRO A 433 -23.63 25.59 17.62
C PRO A 433 -23.63 24.51 16.53
N GLU A 434 -22.63 23.63 16.46
CA GLU A 434 -22.61 22.50 15.54
C GLU A 434 -23.36 21.28 16.09
N ILE A 435 -23.36 21.10 17.43
CA ILE A 435 -23.95 19.94 18.10
C ILE A 435 -25.42 20.17 18.45
N GLU A 436 -25.78 21.37 18.88
CA GLU A 436 -27.17 21.74 19.23
C GLU A 436 -28.20 21.33 18.16
N PRO A 437 -28.04 21.66 16.85
CA PRO A 437 -29.01 21.29 15.83
C PRO A 437 -29.12 19.77 15.62
N LEU A 438 -28.03 19.03 15.82
CA LEU A 438 -28.02 17.57 15.70
C LEU A 438 -28.75 16.91 16.87
N LEU A 439 -28.57 17.41 18.09
CA LEU A 439 -29.34 16.97 19.25
C LEU A 439 -30.83 17.28 19.06
N GLY A 440 -31.16 18.47 18.53
CA GLY A 440 -32.53 18.84 18.17
C GLY A 440 -33.16 17.89 17.15
N ALA A 441 -32.41 17.54 16.09
CA ALA A 441 -32.85 16.56 15.09
C ALA A 441 -33.07 15.16 15.69
N ALA A 442 -32.16 14.71 16.56
CA ALA A 442 -32.31 13.46 17.30
C ALA A 442 -33.55 13.46 18.20
N PHE A 443 -33.84 14.59 18.86
CA PHE A 443 -35.00 14.72 19.75
C PHE A 443 -36.31 14.66 18.99
N VAL A 444 -36.41 15.39 17.86
CA VAL A 444 -37.56 15.30 16.97
C VAL A 444 -37.74 13.87 16.48
N ARG A 445 -36.66 13.20 16.04
CA ARG A 445 -36.73 11.83 15.54
C ARG A 445 -37.19 10.84 16.60
N LEU A 446 -36.64 10.89 17.82
CA LEU A 446 -37.09 10.05 18.93
C LEU A 446 -38.55 10.33 19.30
N SER A 447 -38.96 11.60 19.29
CA SER A 447 -40.35 11.98 19.56
C SER A 447 -41.34 11.48 18.52
N THR A 448 -40.91 11.29 17.25
CA THR A 448 -41.77 10.69 16.22
C THR A 448 -41.98 9.18 16.39
N GLU A 449 -41.13 8.51 17.17
CA GLU A 449 -41.20 7.07 17.43
C GLU A 449 -41.94 6.75 18.76
N ALA A 450 -42.28 7.79 19.55
CA ALA A 450 -43.09 7.70 20.77
C ALA A 450 -44.58 7.78 20.45
#